data_AF-A0A8J2ZN15-F1
#
_entry.id   AF-A0A8J2ZN15-F1
#
_cell.length_a   1.000
_cell.length_b   1.000
_cell.length_c   1.000
_cell.angle_alpha   90.00
_cell.angle_beta   90.00
_cell.angle_gamma   90.00
#
_symmetry.space_group_name_H-M   'P 1'
#
loop_
_entity.id
_entity.type
_entity.pdbx_description
1 polymer ?
#
loop_
_entity_poly.entity_id
_entity_poly.type
_entity_poly.pdbx_seq_one_letter_code
_entity_poly.pdbx_strand_id
1 'polypeptide(L)' 'MLSSAAIAGMGVALPPRYLTEDELARGQLAPVSGGSMPTEFSYYSVQPEAKRTSAAALTFQSWLLGQVSGAQPAT' A
#
# COMPACT_ATOMS: atom_id res chain seq x y z
N MET A 1 10.82 3.38 10.30
CA MET A 1 11.04 3.36 11.77
C MET A 1 10.22 2.28 12.46
N LEU A 2 8.90 2.20 12.23
CA LEU A 2 8.06 1.20 12.90
C LEU A 2 8.41 -0.26 12.54
N SER A 3 8.64 -0.56 11.25
CA SER A 3 9.08 -1.90 10.82
C SER A 3 10.43 -2.29 11.43
N SER A 4 11.40 -1.36 11.46
CA SER A 4 12.72 -1.60 12.05
C SER A 4 12.66 -1.93 13.55
N ALA A 5 11.72 -1.32 14.29
CA ALA A 5 11.50 -1.63 15.70
C ALA A 5 10.94 -3.04 15.91
N ALA A 6 10.00 -3.47 15.06
CA ALA A 6 9.47 -4.82 15.07
C ALA A 6 10.55 -5.86 14.70
N ILE A 7 11.38 -5.58 13.70
CA ILE A 7 12.53 -6.42 13.32
C ILE A 7 13.53 -6.55 14.48
N ALA A 8 13.75 -5.48 15.24
CA ALA A 8 14.63 -5.49 16.41
C ALA A 8 14.02 -6.20 17.65
N GLY A 9 12.83 -6.79 17.53
CA GLY A 9 12.18 -7.52 18.63
C GLY A 9 11.57 -6.61 19.69
N MET A 10 11.36 -5.32 19.40
CA MET A 10 10.75 -4.37 20.35
C MET A 10 9.21 -4.46 20.42
N GLY A 11 8.58 -5.36 19.66
CA GLY A 11 7.14 -5.61 19.71
C GLY A 11 6.52 -5.95 18.34
N VAL A 12 5.23 -5.65 18.21
CA VAL A 12 4.43 -5.85 16.99
C VAL A 12 4.13 -4.51 16.34
N ALA A 13 4.10 -4.46 15.01
CA ALA A 13 3.71 -3.28 14.23
C ALA A 13 2.55 -3.59 13.29
N LEU A 14 1.71 -2.59 13.01
CA LEU A 14 0.61 -2.66 12.04
C LEU A 14 0.84 -1.68 10.86
N PRO A 15 1.89 -1.87 10.05
CA PRO A 15 2.10 -1.04 8.86
C PRO A 15 1.21 -1.51 7.69
N PRO A 16 0.97 -0.64 6.70
CA PRO A 16 0.44 -1.05 5.41
C PRO A 16 1.27 -2.18 4.80
N ARG A 17 0.60 -3.21 4.26
CA ARG A 17 1.26 -4.43 3.78
C ARG A 17 2.34 -4.16 2.73
N TYR A 18 2.08 -3.25 1.79
CA TYR A 18 3.01 -2.92 0.71
C TYR A 18 4.33 -2.29 1.20
N LEU A 19 4.42 -1.85 2.47
CA LEU A 19 5.64 -1.31 3.06
C LEU A 19 6.52 -2.38 3.72
N THR A 20 6.06 -3.62 3.85
CA THR A 20 6.78 -4.70 4.54
C THR A 20 6.93 -5.97 3.71
N GLU A 21 6.64 -5.92 2.42
CA GLU A 21 6.68 -7.09 1.53
C GLU A 21 8.09 -7.69 1.46
N ASP A 22 9.12 -6.86 1.40
CA ASP A 22 10.51 -7.31 1.36
C ASP A 22 10.94 -8.00 2.66
N GLU A 23 10.61 -7.42 3.81
CA GLU A 23 10.91 -8.01 5.12
C GLU A 23 10.16 -9.32 5.34
N LEU A 24 8.92 -9.41 4.87
CA LEU A 24 8.13 -10.64 4.87
C LEU A 24 8.77 -11.70 3.96
N ALA A 25 9.17 -11.32 2.74
CA ALA A 25 9.83 -12.23 1.78
C ALA A 25 11.18 -12.76 2.30
N ARG A 26 11.91 -11.93 3.05
CA ARG A 26 13.19 -12.30 3.69
C ARG A 26 13.02 -13.03 5.02
N GLY A 27 11.79 -13.17 5.52
CA GLY A 27 11.50 -13.79 6.82
C GLY A 27 11.97 -12.97 8.04
N GLN A 28 12.25 -11.69 7.86
CA GLN A 28 12.62 -10.78 8.97
C GLN A 28 11.40 -10.35 9.78
N LEU A 29 10.23 -10.35 9.14
CA LEU A 29 8.93 -10.17 9.76
C LEU A 29 8.05 -11.38 9.46
N ALA A 30 7.10 -11.66 10.34
CA ALA A 30 6.09 -12.69 10.16
C ALA A 30 4.70 -12.13 10.46
N PRO A 31 3.63 -12.57 9.75
CA PRO A 31 2.27 -12.17 10.05
C PRO A 31 1.89 -12.58 11.48
N VAL A 32 1.32 -11.65 12.24
CA VAL A 32 0.66 -11.96 13.51
C VAL A 32 -0.74 -12.48 13.20
N SER A 33 -1.19 -13.50 13.95
CA SER A 33 -2.53 -14.09 13.82
C SER A 33 -3.61 -13.01 13.84
N GLY A 34 -4.37 -12.85 12.75
CA GLY A 34 -5.38 -11.79 12.61
C GLY A 34 -5.56 -11.25 11.18
N GLY A 35 -4.64 -11.55 10.26
CA GLY A 35 -4.79 -11.18 8.85
C GLY A 35 -4.66 -9.68 8.59
N SER A 36 -5.00 -9.26 7.38
CA SER A 36 -5.04 -7.83 7.02
C SER A 36 -6.25 -7.17 7.68
N MET A 37 -6.05 -6.04 8.34
CA MET A 37 -7.14 -5.27 8.92
C MET A 37 -7.60 -4.22 7.92
N PRO A 38 -8.90 -4.17 7.55
CA PRO A 38 -9.40 -3.15 6.66
C PRO A 38 -9.26 -1.77 7.32
N THR A 39 -9.00 -0.75 6.50
CA THR A 39 -8.91 0.64 6.94
C THR A 39 -9.99 1.44 6.23
N GLU A 40 -10.56 2.44 6.90
CA GLU A 40 -11.52 3.36 6.28
C GLU A 40 -10.85 4.32 5.27
N PHE A 41 -9.52 4.36 5.24
CA PHE A 41 -8.74 5.26 4.40
C PHE A 41 -8.30 4.58 3.10
N SER A 42 -8.20 5.38 2.04
CA SER A 42 -7.77 4.96 0.71
C SER A 42 -6.79 5.97 0.11
N TYR A 43 -5.99 5.54 -0.85
CA TYR A 43 -5.12 6.42 -1.63
C TYR A 43 -5.86 6.92 -2.88
N TYR A 44 -5.74 8.22 -3.17
CA TYR A 44 -6.44 8.87 -4.28
C TYR A 44 -5.46 9.51 -5.26
N SER A 45 -5.76 9.40 -6.55
CA SER A 45 -5.10 10.16 -7.61
C SER A 45 -5.84 11.49 -7.79
N VAL A 46 -5.15 12.61 -7.56
CA VAL A 46 -5.73 13.97 -7.63
C VAL A 46 -5.05 14.80 -8.71
N GLN A 47 -5.83 15.64 -9.41
CA GLN A 47 -5.30 16.57 -10.42
C GLN A 47 -6.04 17.92 -10.35
N PRO A 48 -5.39 19.03 -10.73
CA PRO A 48 -6.05 20.34 -10.77
C PRO A 48 -7.23 20.34 -11.74
N GLU A 49 -8.33 20.98 -11.35
CA GLU A 49 -9.56 21.03 -12.16
C GLU A 49 -9.30 21.63 -13.56
N ALA A 50 -8.45 22.67 -13.64
CA ALA A 50 -8.06 23.30 -14.90
C ALA A 50 -7.37 22.33 -15.90
N LYS A 51 -6.88 21.16 -15.43
CA LYS A 51 -6.20 20.15 -16.23
C LYS A 51 -7.00 18.85 -16.37
N ARG A 52 -8.29 18.83 -16.01
CA ARG A 52 -9.14 17.63 -16.03
C ARG A 52 -9.16 16.91 -17.39
N THR A 53 -9.01 17.65 -18.49
CA THR A 53 -9.00 17.10 -19.87
C THR A 53 -7.60 16.83 -20.42
N SER A 54 -6.55 16.93 -19.60
CA SER A 54 -5.19 16.64 -20.03
C SER A 54 -5.05 15.17 -20.42
N ALA A 55 -4.84 14.90 -21.71
CA ALA A 55 -4.67 13.55 -22.22
C ALA A 55 -3.52 12.81 -21.52
N ALA A 56 -2.39 13.48 -21.29
CA ALA A 56 -1.25 12.89 -20.59
C ALA A 56 -1.59 12.48 -19.15
N ALA A 57 -2.33 13.33 -18.42
CA ALA A 57 -2.74 13.02 -17.05
C ALA A 57 -3.73 11.85 -17.00
N LEU A 58 -4.68 11.81 -17.93
CA LEU A 58 -5.65 10.71 -18.06
C LEU A 58 -4.93 9.39 -18.40
N THR A 59 -4.02 9.40 -19.38
CA THR A 59 -3.23 8.22 -19.75
C THR A 59 -2.42 7.69 -18.57
N PHE A 60 -1.75 8.57 -17.84
CA PHE A 60 -0.98 8.18 -16.66
C PHE A 60 -1.87 7.62 -15.55
N GLN A 61 -3.02 8.25 -15.28
CA GLN A 61 -3.96 7.77 -14.28
C GLN A 61 -4.49 6.38 -14.63
N SER A 62 -4.89 6.15 -15.89
CA SER A 62 -5.34 4.84 -16.36
C SER A 62 -4.25 3.78 -16.23
N TRP A 63 -3.01 4.11 -16.61
CA TRP A 63 -1.87 3.20 -16.43
C TRP A 63 -1.62 2.87 -14.95
N LEU A 64 -1.61 3.89 -14.09
CA LEU A 64 -1.35 3.74 -12.65
C LEU A 64 -2.40 2.84 -12.00
N LEU A 65 -3.69 3.06 -12.29
CA LEU A 65 -4.76 2.20 -11.82
C LEU A 65 -4.55 0.76 -12.29
N GLY A 66 -4.16 0.57 -13.56
CA GLY A 66 -3.79 -0.76 -14.07
C GLY A 66 -2.63 -1.43 -13.33
N GLN A 67 -1.69 -0.68 -12.75
CA GLN A 67 -0.59 -1.25 -11.95
C GLN A 67 -1.06 -1.75 -10.58
N VAL A 68 -2.13 -1.18 -10.02
CA VAL A 68 -2.58 -1.49 -8.64
C VAL A 68 -3.88 -2.31 -8.58
N SER A 69 -4.65 -2.38 -9.67
CA SER A 69 -5.90 -3.16 -9.74
C SER A 69 -5.70 -4.68 -9.63
N GLY A 70 -4.48 -5.20 -9.66
CA GLY A 70 -4.17 -6.62 -9.39
C GLY A 70 -4.18 -6.99 -7.91
N ALA A 71 -4.16 -6.02 -6.99
CA ALA A 71 -4.29 -6.26 -5.56
C ALA A 71 -5.78 -6.30 -5.20
N GLN A 72 -6.35 -7.50 -5.20
CA GLN A 72 -7.73 -7.74 -4.77
C GLN A 72 -7.93 -7.16 -3.37
N PRO A 73 -8.97 -6.33 -3.12
CA PRO A 73 -9.26 -5.87 -1.77
C PRO A 73 -9.57 -7.09 -0.90
N ALA A 74 -8.92 -7.18 0.26
CA ALA A 74 -9.24 -8.19 1.25
C ALA A 74 -10.67 -7.91 1.74
N THR A 75 -11.61 -8.79 1.35
CA THR A 75 -12.96 -8.90 1.91
C THR A 75 -12.88 -9.40 3.34
#